data_AF-A0AAW6BLY9-F1
#
_entry.id   AF-A0AAW6BLY9-F1
#
_cell.length_a   1.000
_cell.length_b   1.000
_cell.length_c   1.000
_cell.angle_alpha   90.00
_cell.angle_beta   90.00
_cell.angle_gamma   90.00
#
_symmetry.space_group_name_H-M   'P 1'
#
loop_
_entity.id
_entity.type
_entity.pdbx_description
1 polymer ?
#
loop_
_entity_poly.entity_id
_entity_poly.type
_entity_poly.pdbx_seq_one_letter_code
_entity_poly.pdbx_strand_id
1 'polypeptide(L)'
;MESNNINHKLINKFLSKAGGIFLFGLIPIFLIFLVFYFDKESLLILKLNEISFHDKGSISSEYILISEIAVSYTLVSTPFLSILLFILWGKYFVMNKTKITTYELLKLISLYGVVFVVFVFFGYFYRNDLIDNTFWNIFGENYFLLFIYYVMYFFTYYVIFIMLVIIWFYFPLHYLRYKSVI
;
A
#
# COMPACT_ATOMS: atom_id res chain seq x y z
N MET A 1 12.97 -31.87 5.04
CA MET A 1 12.08 -31.22 6.02
C MET A 1 12.67 -29.90 6.55
N GLU A 2 13.99 -29.77 6.76
CA GLU A 2 14.61 -28.52 7.25
C GLU A 2 14.48 -27.30 6.31
N SER A 3 14.56 -27.46 4.98
CA SER A 3 14.49 -26.32 4.05
C SER A 3 13.12 -25.63 4.05
N ASN A 4 12.03 -26.40 4.18
CA ASN A 4 10.67 -25.85 4.29
C ASN A 4 10.49 -25.01 5.56
N ASN A 5 11.18 -25.38 6.65
CA ASN A 5 11.07 -24.67 7.92
C ASN A 5 11.83 -23.32 7.87
N ILE A 6 12.97 -23.29 7.17
CA ILE A 6 13.75 -22.05 6.95
C ILE A 6 12.99 -21.06 6.08
N ASN A 7 12.39 -21.53 4.98
CA ASN A 7 11.61 -20.66 4.09
C ASN A 7 10.35 -20.11 4.78
N HIS A 8 9.63 -20.94 5.55
CA HIS A 8 8.49 -20.48 6.34
C HIS A 8 8.86 -19.38 7.34
N LYS A 9 9.99 -19.54 8.04
CA LYS A 9 10.48 -18.54 9.01
C LYS A 9 10.83 -17.21 8.32
N LEU A 10 11.39 -17.26 7.12
CA LEU A 10 11.72 -16.08 6.32
C LEU A 10 10.48 -15.36 5.79
N ILE A 11 9.48 -16.10 5.30
CA ILE A 11 8.20 -15.55 4.84
C ILE A 11 7.45 -14.91 6.00
N ASN A 12 7.38 -15.55 7.17
CA ASN A 12 6.73 -14.96 8.35
C ASN A 12 7.46 -13.68 8.81
N LYS A 13 8.79 -13.67 8.76
CA LYS A 13 9.59 -12.47 9.07
C LYS A 13 9.37 -11.36 8.05
N PHE A 14 9.19 -11.69 6.77
CA PHE A 14 8.80 -10.73 5.74
C PHE A 14 7.45 -10.11 6.04
N LEU A 15 6.43 -10.94 6.26
CA LEU A 15 5.06 -10.51 6.53
C LEU A 15 5.00 -9.64 7.79
N SER A 16 5.72 -10.01 8.86
CA SER A 16 5.80 -9.20 10.07
C SER A 16 6.45 -7.83 9.82
N LYS A 17 7.54 -7.77 9.04
CA LYS A 17 8.17 -6.50 8.68
C LYS A 17 7.29 -5.65 7.77
N ALA A 18 6.63 -6.26 6.78
CA ALA A 18 5.69 -5.59 5.90
C ALA A 18 4.52 -5.01 6.70
N GLY A 19 3.93 -5.78 7.61
CA GLY A 19 2.89 -5.30 8.53
C GLY A 19 3.37 -4.13 9.40
N GLY A 20 4.58 -4.20 9.94
CA GLY A 20 5.15 -3.09 10.73
C GLY A 20 5.37 -1.80 9.92
N ILE A 21 5.89 -1.92 8.69
CA ILE A 21 6.09 -0.78 7.79
C ILE A 21 4.75 -0.18 7.36
N PHE A 22 3.74 -1.04 7.09
CA PHE A 22 2.38 -0.59 6.81
C PHE A 22 1.81 0.25 7.96
N LEU A 23 1.88 -0.26 9.20
CA LEU A 23 1.38 0.46 10.38
C LEU A 23 2.12 1.79 10.58
N PHE A 24 3.43 1.82 10.37
CA PHE A 24 4.21 3.06 10.42
C PHE A 24 3.77 4.06 9.35
N GLY A 25 3.50 3.57 8.13
CA GLY A 25 2.99 4.37 7.02
C GLY A 25 1.56 4.92 7.23
N LEU A 26 0.77 4.35 8.14
CA LEU A 26 -0.55 4.90 8.47
C LEU A 26 -0.49 6.11 9.41
N ILE A 27 0.61 6.30 10.14
CA ILE A 27 0.73 7.37 11.15
C ILE A 27 0.45 8.76 10.56
N PRO A 28 1.02 9.14 9.39
CA PRO A 28 0.74 10.45 8.81
C PRO A 28 -0.73 10.63 8.42
N ILE A 29 -1.39 9.60 7.88
CA ILE A 29 -2.82 9.65 7.55
C ILE A 29 -3.63 9.92 8.83
N PHE A 30 -3.36 9.19 9.91
CA PHE A 30 -4.02 9.42 11.19
C PHE A 30 -3.80 10.84 11.72
N LEU A 31 -2.57 11.35 11.66
CA LEU A 31 -2.24 12.70 12.13
C LEU A 31 -2.93 13.79 11.30
N ILE A 32 -2.96 13.66 9.97
CA ILE A 32 -3.63 14.62 9.09
C ILE A 32 -5.12 14.70 9.45
N PHE A 33 -5.77 13.54 9.63
CA PHE A 33 -7.16 13.49 10.08
C PHE A 33 -7.30 14.11 11.47
N LEU A 34 -6.55 13.66 12.45
CA LEU A 34 -6.62 14.19 13.81
C LEU A 34 -6.48 15.72 13.86
N VAL A 35 -5.48 16.29 13.17
CA VAL A 35 -5.26 17.75 13.13
C VAL A 35 -6.46 18.44 12.49
N PHE A 36 -6.94 17.96 11.34
CA PHE A 36 -8.09 18.55 10.65
C PHE A 36 -9.39 18.48 11.49
N TYR A 37 -9.55 17.44 12.30
CA TYR A 37 -10.71 17.29 13.19
C TYR A 37 -10.75 18.40 14.26
N PHE A 38 -9.58 18.75 14.83
CA PHE A 38 -9.47 19.78 15.85
C PHE A 38 -9.39 21.20 15.28
N ASP A 39 -8.71 21.38 14.15
CA ASP A 39 -8.49 22.68 13.51
C ASP A 39 -8.43 22.53 11.99
N LYS A 40 -9.54 22.87 11.33
CA LYS A 40 -9.69 22.81 9.86
C LYS A 40 -8.80 23.83 9.14
N GLU A 41 -8.44 24.94 9.81
CA GLU A 41 -7.63 26.02 9.24
C GLU A 41 -6.18 25.96 9.71
N SER A 42 -5.78 24.82 10.29
CA SER A 42 -4.42 24.60 10.75
C SER A 42 -3.41 24.91 9.63
N LEU A 43 -2.41 25.73 9.96
CA LEU A 43 -1.31 26.07 9.06
C LEU A 43 -0.63 24.81 8.49
N LEU A 44 -0.60 23.72 9.26
CA LEU A 44 -0.04 22.44 8.82
C LEU A 44 -0.87 21.84 7.69
N ILE A 45 -2.19 21.82 7.81
CA ILE A 45 -3.10 21.31 6.77
C ILE A 45 -2.98 22.16 5.51
N LEU A 46 -3.01 23.48 5.64
CA LEU A 46 -2.89 24.38 4.49
C LEU A 46 -1.59 24.17 3.73
N LYS A 47 -0.45 24.09 4.44
CA LYS A 47 0.85 23.81 3.82
C LYS A 47 0.95 22.43 3.19
N LEU A 48 0.37 21.42 3.82
CA LEU A 48 0.30 20.08 3.22
C LEU A 48 -0.56 20.07 1.96
N ASN A 49 -1.62 20.88 1.91
CA ASN A 49 -2.46 21.00 0.73
C ASN A 49 -1.74 21.69 -0.43
N GLU A 50 -0.94 22.72 -0.16
CA GLU A 50 -0.15 23.43 -1.18
C GLU A 50 0.82 22.51 -1.95
N ILE A 51 1.31 21.45 -1.30
CA ILE A 51 2.23 20.48 -1.90
C ILE A 51 1.52 19.20 -2.37
N SER A 52 0.19 19.15 -2.28
CA SER A 52 -0.61 18.00 -2.67
C SER A 52 -0.90 18.00 -4.19
N PHE A 53 -1.13 16.82 -4.75
CA PHE A 53 -1.66 16.65 -6.09
C PHE A 53 -3.17 16.86 -6.09
N HIS A 54 -3.66 17.78 -6.91
CA HIS A 54 -5.09 18.06 -7.08
C HIS A 54 -5.76 17.08 -8.07
N ASP A 55 -5.66 15.77 -7.80
CA ASP A 55 -6.29 14.73 -8.64
C ASP A 55 -7.77 14.54 -8.30
N LYS A 56 -8.66 15.00 -9.20
CA LYS A 56 -10.11 15.12 -8.97
C LYS A 56 -10.88 13.80 -8.79
N GLY A 57 -10.26 12.66 -9.10
CA GLY A 57 -10.97 11.38 -9.21
C GLY A 57 -11.24 10.63 -7.91
N SER A 58 -10.63 11.02 -6.79
CA SER A 58 -10.68 10.29 -5.51
C SER A 58 -10.87 11.21 -4.29
N ILE A 59 -11.45 12.38 -4.51
CA ILE A 59 -11.60 13.47 -3.54
C ILE A 59 -13.06 13.57 -3.09
N SER A 60 -13.30 13.64 -1.77
CA SER A 60 -14.62 13.99 -1.23
C SER A 60 -14.98 15.44 -1.56
N SER A 61 -16.21 15.68 -2.00
CA SER A 61 -16.75 17.02 -2.28
C SER A 61 -16.90 17.89 -1.03
N GLU A 62 -17.10 17.27 0.14
CA GLU A 62 -17.25 17.98 1.42
C GLU A 62 -15.90 18.22 2.12
N TYR A 63 -14.97 17.28 2.00
CA TYR A 63 -13.68 17.29 2.69
C TYR A 63 -12.50 17.32 1.70
N ILE A 64 -12.51 18.31 0.80
CA ILE A 64 -11.58 18.40 -0.33
C ILE A 64 -10.11 18.43 0.14
N LEU A 65 -9.75 19.34 1.04
CA LEU A 65 -8.36 19.56 1.48
C LEU A 65 -7.72 18.28 2.03
N ILE A 66 -8.39 17.64 2.98
CA ILE A 66 -7.85 16.43 3.62
C ILE A 66 -7.79 15.24 2.67
N SER A 67 -8.75 15.18 1.74
CA SER A 67 -8.78 14.17 0.69
C SER A 67 -7.58 14.31 -0.25
N GLU A 68 -7.30 15.53 -0.72
CA GLU A 68 -6.14 15.83 -1.57
C GLU A 68 -4.82 15.45 -0.91
N ILE A 69 -4.66 15.84 0.37
CA ILE A 69 -3.46 15.50 1.15
C ILE A 69 -3.33 13.99 1.32
N ALA A 70 -4.41 13.28 1.68
CA ALA A 70 -4.38 11.83 1.93
C ALA A 70 -4.07 11.02 0.66
N VAL A 71 -4.66 11.40 -0.48
CA VAL A 71 -4.38 10.81 -1.79
C VAL A 71 -2.92 11.02 -2.14
N SER A 72 -2.44 12.26 -2.03
CA SER A 72 -1.07 12.63 -2.40
C SER A 72 -0.04 11.91 -1.54
N TYR A 73 -0.27 11.89 -0.23
CA TYR A 73 0.56 11.13 0.69
C TYR A 73 0.60 9.66 0.29
N THR A 74 -0.55 9.04 0.02
CA THR A 74 -0.62 7.63 -0.37
C THR A 74 0.19 7.36 -1.63
N LEU A 75 -0.04 8.13 -2.70
CA LEU A 75 0.62 7.93 -3.99
C LEU A 75 2.16 8.06 -3.90
N VAL A 76 2.68 8.92 -3.02
CA VAL A 76 4.12 9.13 -2.85
C VAL A 76 4.75 8.13 -1.89
N SER A 77 4.06 7.83 -0.78
CA SER A 77 4.62 7.02 0.30
C SER A 77 4.58 5.53 -0.01
N THR A 78 3.53 5.00 -0.64
CA THR A 78 3.41 3.56 -0.89
C THR A 78 4.48 3.00 -1.84
N PRO A 79 4.90 3.67 -2.94
CA PRO A 79 6.06 3.25 -3.71
C PRO A 79 7.34 3.28 -2.86
N PHE A 80 7.56 4.36 -2.10
CA PHE A 80 8.76 4.54 -1.29
C PHE A 80 8.90 3.45 -0.21
N LEU A 81 7.82 3.18 0.53
CA LEU A 81 7.79 2.13 1.55
C LEU A 81 7.99 0.73 0.96
N SER A 82 7.50 0.49 -0.25
CA SER A 82 7.69 -0.79 -0.96
C SER A 82 9.14 -0.98 -1.41
N ILE A 83 9.79 0.08 -1.89
CA ILE A 83 11.23 0.07 -2.21
C ILE A 83 12.05 -0.17 -0.94
N LEU A 84 11.73 0.51 0.16
CA LEU A 84 12.42 0.34 1.44
C LEU A 84 12.29 -1.09 1.97
N LEU A 85 11.07 -1.66 1.91
CA LEU A 85 10.83 -3.06 2.25
C LEU A 85 11.68 -3.99 1.38
N PHE A 86 11.77 -3.71 0.08
CA PHE A 86 12.59 -4.50 -0.83
C PHE A 86 14.08 -4.41 -0.56
N ILE A 87 14.64 -3.23 -0.28
CA ILE A 87 16.06 -3.09 0.08
C ILE A 87 16.36 -3.88 1.36
N LEU A 88 15.49 -3.75 2.37
CA LEU A 88 15.62 -4.50 3.62
C LEU A 88 15.58 -6.00 3.36
N TRP A 89 14.74 -6.46 2.42
CA TRP A 89 14.54 -7.87 2.17
C TRP A 89 15.55 -8.49 1.20
N GLY A 90 15.97 -7.74 0.18
CA GLY A 90 17.05 -8.12 -0.74
C GLY A 90 18.33 -8.43 0.01
N LYS A 91 18.63 -7.69 1.09
CA LYS A 91 19.74 -8.01 2.00
C LYS A 91 19.61 -9.41 2.62
N TYR A 92 18.41 -9.83 3.03
CA TYR A 92 18.20 -11.18 3.59
C TYR A 92 18.20 -12.27 2.53
N PHE A 93 17.62 -12.01 1.36
CA PHE A 93 17.47 -12.99 0.30
C PHE A 93 18.79 -13.32 -0.40
N VAL A 94 19.59 -12.30 -0.68
CA VAL A 94 20.93 -12.43 -1.28
C VAL A 94 21.89 -13.11 -0.30
N MET A 95 21.86 -12.76 1.00
CA MET A 95 22.76 -13.34 1.99
C MET A 95 22.44 -14.82 2.31
N ASN A 96 21.16 -15.21 2.32
CA ASN A 96 20.78 -16.56 2.75
C ASN A 96 20.73 -17.61 1.63
N LYS A 97 21.01 -17.26 0.36
CA LYS A 97 20.95 -18.19 -0.80
C LYS A 97 19.63 -19.00 -0.85
N THR A 98 18.55 -18.51 -0.28
CA THR A 98 17.28 -19.25 -0.17
C THR A 98 16.64 -19.39 -1.54
N LYS A 99 16.19 -20.61 -1.87
CA LYS A 99 15.33 -20.84 -3.05
C LYS A 99 13.89 -20.75 -2.56
N ILE A 100 13.15 -19.72 -2.97
CA ILE A 100 11.69 -19.73 -2.85
C ILE A 100 11.17 -20.71 -3.89
N THR A 101 10.30 -21.61 -3.46
CA THR A 101 9.62 -22.53 -4.35
C THR A 101 8.43 -21.81 -5.03
N THR A 102 8.02 -22.29 -6.20
CA THR A 102 6.84 -21.78 -6.92
C THR A 102 5.58 -21.77 -6.05
N TYR A 103 5.44 -22.74 -5.15
CA TYR A 103 4.33 -22.84 -4.21
C TYR A 103 4.32 -21.69 -3.17
N GLU A 104 5.48 -21.36 -2.61
CA GLU A 104 5.63 -20.25 -1.66
C GLU A 104 5.39 -18.90 -2.34
N LEU A 105 5.83 -18.75 -3.60
CA LEU A 105 5.53 -17.59 -4.42
C LEU A 105 4.02 -17.45 -4.69
N LEU A 106 3.35 -18.55 -5.09
CA LEU A 106 1.90 -18.58 -5.32
C LEU A 106 1.11 -18.27 -4.04
N LYS A 107 1.60 -18.70 -2.87
CA LYS A 107 0.98 -18.37 -1.58
C LYS A 107 1.06 -16.86 -1.28
N LEU A 108 2.21 -16.25 -1.56
CA LEU A 108 2.38 -14.80 -1.46
C LEU A 108 1.47 -14.07 -2.45
N ILE A 109 1.49 -14.48 -3.74
CA ILE A 109 0.69 -13.85 -4.79
C ILE A 109 -0.81 -14.01 -4.54
N SER A 110 -1.29 -15.18 -4.08
CA SER A 110 -2.72 -15.41 -3.84
C SER A 110 -3.26 -14.59 -2.67
N LEU A 111 -2.51 -14.48 -1.56
CA LEU A 111 -2.92 -13.68 -0.41
C LEU A 111 -3.07 -12.20 -0.79
N TYR A 112 -2.08 -11.64 -1.49
CA TYR A 112 -2.10 -10.24 -1.91
C TYR A 112 -2.96 -10.02 -3.17
N GLY A 113 -3.12 -11.03 -4.01
CA GLY A 113 -3.90 -11.00 -5.24
C GLY A 113 -5.41 -10.99 -5.00
N VAL A 114 -5.91 -11.67 -3.97
CA VAL A 114 -7.31 -11.55 -3.56
C VAL A 114 -7.58 -10.13 -3.04
N VAL A 115 -6.68 -9.57 -2.23
CA VAL A 115 -6.77 -8.17 -1.78
C VAL A 115 -6.75 -7.21 -2.98
N PHE A 116 -5.89 -7.47 -3.98
CA PHE A 116 -5.81 -6.70 -5.22
C PHE A 116 -7.10 -6.75 -6.03
N VAL A 117 -7.68 -7.93 -6.28
CA VAL A 117 -8.91 -8.07 -7.08
C VAL A 117 -10.08 -7.42 -6.38
N VAL A 118 -10.24 -7.63 -5.07
CA VAL A 118 -11.32 -7.02 -4.29
C VAL A 118 -11.20 -5.49 -4.32
N PHE A 119 -9.99 -4.93 -4.18
CA PHE A 119 -9.83 -3.48 -4.18
C PHE A 119 -9.77 -2.81 -5.54
N VAL A 120 -9.23 -3.44 -6.59
CA VAL A 120 -9.36 -2.92 -7.96
C VAL A 120 -10.82 -2.93 -8.37
N PHE A 121 -11.58 -3.95 -7.94
CA PHE A 121 -13.04 -3.95 -8.07
C PHE A 121 -13.66 -2.75 -7.35
N PHE A 122 -13.38 -2.55 -6.05
CA PHE A 122 -13.91 -1.37 -5.32
C PHE A 122 -13.43 -0.02 -5.88
N GLY A 123 -12.16 0.10 -6.29
CA GLY A 123 -11.55 1.34 -6.79
C GLY A 123 -11.92 1.71 -8.23
N TYR A 124 -12.16 0.70 -9.08
CA TYR A 124 -12.67 0.92 -10.44
C TYR A 124 -14.12 1.42 -10.43
N PHE A 125 -14.96 0.88 -9.54
CA PHE A 125 -16.31 1.42 -9.32
C PHE A 125 -16.25 2.81 -8.66
N TYR A 126 -15.38 3.02 -7.67
CA TYR A 126 -15.21 4.33 -7.01
C TYR A 126 -14.85 5.49 -7.95
N ARG A 127 -13.93 5.28 -8.90
CA ARG A 127 -13.48 6.32 -9.85
C ARG A 127 -14.58 6.77 -10.82
N ASN A 128 -15.58 5.92 -11.05
CA ASN A 128 -16.75 6.24 -11.87
C ASN A 128 -17.92 6.81 -11.06
N ASP A 129 -17.85 6.82 -9.72
CA ASP A 129 -19.03 6.93 -8.86
C ASP A 129 -19.14 8.21 -8.01
N LEU A 130 -18.07 8.99 -7.83
CA LEU A 130 -18.13 10.23 -7.03
C LEU A 130 -19.00 11.34 -7.65
N ILE A 131 -19.43 11.19 -8.91
CA ILE A 131 -20.30 12.17 -9.56
C ILE A 131 -21.79 11.80 -9.41
N ASP A 132 -22.16 10.51 -9.22
CA ASP A 132 -23.57 10.09 -9.29
C ASP A 132 -24.01 8.92 -8.38
N ASN A 133 -23.14 8.32 -7.55
CA ASN A 133 -23.48 7.09 -6.81
C ASN A 133 -23.70 7.29 -5.30
N THR A 134 -24.94 7.09 -4.85
CA THR A 134 -25.42 7.33 -3.46
C THR A 134 -24.66 6.55 -2.40
N PHE A 135 -24.13 5.37 -2.72
CA PHE A 135 -23.37 4.55 -1.77
C PHE A 135 -22.06 5.19 -1.33
N TRP A 136 -21.34 5.83 -2.26
CA TRP A 136 -20.03 6.42 -1.99
C TRP A 136 -20.11 7.83 -1.41
N ASN A 137 -21.18 8.58 -1.70
CA ASN A 137 -21.48 9.84 -1.01
C ASN A 137 -21.56 9.65 0.51
N ILE A 138 -22.07 8.52 1.00
CA ILE A 138 -22.11 8.23 2.45
C ILE A 138 -20.70 8.21 3.06
N PHE A 139 -19.70 7.68 2.33
CA PHE A 139 -18.30 7.69 2.78
C PHE A 139 -17.67 9.08 2.64
N GLY A 140 -18.05 9.82 1.61
CA GLY A 140 -17.57 11.18 1.34
C GLY A 140 -18.07 12.23 2.32
N GLU A 141 -19.31 12.11 2.79
CA GLU A 141 -19.97 13.07 3.69
C GLU A 141 -19.70 12.77 5.18
N ASN A 142 -19.38 11.53 5.51
CA ASN A 142 -19.07 11.15 6.90
C ASN A 142 -17.56 11.15 7.15
N TYR A 143 -17.11 12.05 8.01
CA TYR A 143 -15.71 12.22 8.37
C TYR A 143 -14.99 10.93 8.83
N PHE A 144 -15.64 10.08 9.63
CA PHE A 144 -15.05 8.83 10.12
C PHE A 144 -15.00 7.75 9.03
N LEU A 145 -16.04 7.66 8.20
CA LEU A 145 -16.04 6.75 7.06
C LEU A 145 -15.00 7.17 6.01
N LEU A 146 -14.79 8.48 5.83
CA LEU A 146 -13.75 9.03 4.98
C LEU A 146 -12.34 8.64 5.46
N PHE A 147 -12.10 8.71 6.78
CA PHE A 147 -10.84 8.23 7.36
C PHE A 147 -10.60 6.75 7.06
N ILE A 148 -11.62 5.90 7.31
CA ILE A 148 -11.55 4.46 7.03
C ILE A 148 -11.26 4.22 5.55
N TYR A 149 -11.92 4.98 4.67
CA TYR A 149 -11.68 4.92 3.24
C TYR A 149 -10.20 5.19 2.90
N TYR A 150 -9.58 6.24 3.45
CA TYR A 150 -8.17 6.53 3.14
C TYR A 150 -7.17 5.55 3.76
N VAL A 151 -7.48 4.96 4.91
CA VAL A 151 -6.70 3.83 5.46
C VAL A 151 -6.73 2.64 4.49
N MET A 152 -7.91 2.33 3.96
CA MET A 152 -8.10 1.26 3.00
C MET A 152 -7.40 1.56 1.67
N TYR A 153 -7.55 2.79 1.16
CA TYR A 153 -6.87 3.27 -0.03
C TYR A 153 -5.35 3.13 0.08
N PHE A 154 -4.78 3.53 1.22
CA PHE A 154 -3.36 3.36 1.51
C PHE A 154 -2.93 1.89 1.53
N PHE A 155 -3.71 1.02 2.17
CA PHE A 155 -3.45 -0.42 2.18
C PHE A 155 -3.43 -1.02 0.79
N THR A 156 -4.39 -0.64 -0.06
CA THR A 156 -4.45 -1.10 -1.46
C THR A 156 -3.17 -0.75 -2.21
N TYR A 157 -2.79 0.52 -2.20
CA TYR A 157 -1.62 1.00 -2.91
C TYR A 157 -0.34 0.38 -2.35
N TYR A 158 -0.24 0.23 -1.03
CA TYR A 158 0.87 -0.46 -0.38
C TYR A 158 1.01 -1.91 -0.85
N VAL A 159 -0.10 -2.66 -0.88
CA VAL A 159 -0.13 -4.05 -1.37
C VAL A 159 0.24 -4.12 -2.85
N ILE A 160 -0.32 -3.25 -3.70
CA ILE A 160 -0.02 -3.18 -5.14
C ILE A 160 1.48 -2.98 -5.35
N PHE A 161 2.07 -1.98 -4.71
CA PHE A 161 3.49 -1.68 -4.91
C PHE A 161 4.39 -2.79 -4.38
N ILE A 162 4.04 -3.45 -3.27
CA ILE A 162 4.77 -4.65 -2.82
C ILE A 162 4.70 -5.76 -3.86
N MET A 163 3.52 -6.05 -4.41
CA MET A 163 3.38 -7.10 -5.43
C MET A 163 4.18 -6.76 -6.68
N LEU A 164 4.11 -5.52 -7.15
CA LEU A 164 4.88 -5.05 -8.30
C LEU A 164 6.37 -5.23 -8.06
N VAL A 165 6.87 -4.86 -6.88
CA VAL A 165 8.27 -5.00 -6.51
C VAL A 165 8.68 -6.48 -6.40
N ILE A 166 7.83 -7.34 -5.81
CA ILE A 166 8.08 -8.79 -5.81
C ILE A 166 8.18 -9.31 -7.24
N ILE A 167 7.23 -8.99 -8.12
CA ILE A 167 7.23 -9.47 -9.51
C ILE A 167 8.47 -8.97 -10.27
N TRP A 168 8.74 -7.66 -10.20
CA TRP A 168 9.83 -7.03 -10.94
C TRP A 168 11.22 -7.47 -10.52
N PHE A 169 11.42 -7.81 -9.24
CA PHE A 169 12.75 -8.18 -8.77
C PHE A 169 12.92 -9.68 -8.57
N TYR A 170 11.89 -10.41 -8.15
CA TYR A 170 11.98 -11.85 -7.92
C TYR A 170 12.17 -12.62 -9.24
N PHE A 171 11.38 -12.34 -10.27
CA PHE A 171 11.45 -13.06 -11.54
C PHE A 171 12.83 -12.93 -12.21
N PRO A 172 13.41 -11.72 -12.35
CA PRO A 172 14.73 -11.57 -12.95
C PRO A 172 15.86 -12.16 -12.10
N LEU A 173 15.82 -12.00 -10.77
CA LEU A 173 16.85 -12.58 -9.89
C LEU A 173 16.81 -14.11 -9.88
N HIS A 174 15.61 -14.71 -9.89
CA HIS A 174 15.45 -16.15 -10.02
C HIS A 174 15.96 -16.66 -11.37
N TYR A 175 15.65 -15.95 -12.46
CA TYR A 175 16.11 -16.27 -13.81
C TYR A 175 17.64 -16.18 -13.94
N LEU A 176 18.26 -15.10 -13.43
CA LEU A 176 19.71 -14.90 -13.45
C LEU A 176 20.46 -15.97 -12.64
N ARG A 177 19.90 -16.41 -11.50
CA ARG A 177 20.49 -17.44 -10.65
C ARG A 177 20.42 -18.85 -11.27
N TYR A 178 19.46 -19.11 -12.15
CA TYR A 178 19.40 -20.37 -12.90
C TYR A 178 20.41 -20.39 -14.05
N LYS A 179 20.69 -19.22 -14.64
CA LYS A 179 21.64 -19.09 -15.76
C LYS A 179 23.11 -19.20 -15.32
N SER A 180 23.44 -18.90 -14.06
CA SER A 180 24.81 -19.00 -13.51
C SER A 180 25.18 -20.40 -12.98
N VAL A 181 24.32 -21.40 -13.14
CA VAL A 181 24.53 -22.80 -12.74
C VAL A 181 24.75 -23.72 -13.96
N ILE A 182 24.81 -23.14 -15.16
CA ILE A 182 25.25 -23.79 -16.42
C ILE A 182 26.60 -23.19 -16.78
#